data_AF-A0A432HSN5-F1
#
_entry.id   AF-A0A432HSN5-F1
#
_cell.length_a   1.000
_cell.length_b   1.000
_cell.length_c   1.000
_cell.angle_alpha   90.00
_cell.angle_beta   90.00
_cell.angle_gamma   90.00
#
_symmetry.space_group_name_H-M   'P 1'
#
loop_
_entity.id
_entity.type
_entity.pdbx_description
1 polymer ?
#
loop_
_entity_poly.entity_id
_entity_poly.type
_entity_poly.pdbx_seq_one_letter_code
_entity_poly.pdbx_strand_id
1 'polypeptide(L)' 'MPDKIAQPEVRRWYAAMLIERHADDDRDKARTLLGEAIEMYRTIGMPKHLEMAEGMLQRIS' A
#
# COMPACT_ATOMS: atom_id res chain seq x y z
N MET A 1 -19.15 6.19 2.16
CA MET A 1 -18.57 6.12 3.51
C MET A 1 -17.08 6.44 3.39
N PRO A 2 -16.62 7.59 3.90
CA PRO A 2 -15.22 8.03 3.83
C PRO A 2 -14.23 7.01 4.42
N ASP A 3 -14.69 6.17 5.36
CA ASP A 3 -13.90 5.12 6.01
C ASP A 3 -13.37 4.06 5.03
N LYS A 4 -14.06 3.82 3.91
CA LYS A 4 -13.63 2.85 2.91
C LYS A 4 -12.43 3.34 2.10
N ILE A 5 -12.29 4.65 1.91
CA ILE A 5 -11.19 5.27 1.14
C ILE A 5 -9.97 5.54 2.03
N ALA A 6 -10.19 5.97 3.27
CA ALA A 6 -9.10 6.24 4.22
C ALA A 6 -8.29 4.98 4.57
N GLN A 7 -8.95 3.81 4.65
CA GLN A 7 -8.31 2.54 4.99
C GLN A 7 -7.16 2.12 4.06
N PRO A 8 -7.33 2.08 2.73
CA PRO A 8 -6.21 1.76 1.83
C PRO A 8 -5.16 2.87 1.77
N GLU A 9 -5.55 4.14 1.97
CA GLU A 9 -4.59 5.26 2.00
C GLU A 9 -3.65 5.19 3.20
N VAL A 10 -4.17 4.90 4.40
CA VAL A 10 -3.35 4.74 5.61
C VAL A 10 -2.36 3.59 5.45
N ARG A 11 -2.80 2.47 4.86
CA ARG A 11 -1.93 1.31 4.58
C ARG A 11 -0.82 1.65 3.60
N ARG A 12 -1.15 2.31 2.48
CA ARG A 12 -0.17 2.77 1.49
C ARG A 12 0.85 3.74 2.10
N TRP A 13 0.37 4.70 2.90
CA TRP A 13 1.23 5.66 3.58
C TRP A 13 2.18 4.98 4.57
N TYR A 14 1.67 4.05 5.38
CA TYR A 14 2.51 3.35 6.35
C TYR A 14 3.53 2.43 5.67
N ALA A 15 3.12 1.74 4.59
CA ALA A 15 4.06 0.98 3.78
C ALA A 15 5.18 1.87 3.23
N ALA A 16 4.87 3.06 2.69
CA ALA A 16 5.89 3.99 2.20
C ALA A 16 6.90 4.37 3.29
N MET A 17 6.43 4.68 4.49
CA MET A 17 7.31 5.00 5.64
C MET A 17 8.24 3.83 6.01
N LEU A 18 7.72 2.59 6.00
CA LEU A 18 8.52 1.39 6.28
C LEU A 18 9.60 1.17 5.20
N ILE A 19 9.28 1.44 3.94
CA ILE A 19 10.23 1.36 2.83
C ILE A 19 11.36 2.38 3.01
N GLU A 20 11.02 3.64 3.34
CA GLU A 20 12.00 4.71 3.58
C GLU A 20 12.90 4.44 4.78
N ARG A 21 12.38 3.76 5.81
CA ARG A 21 13.12 3.39 7.01
C ARG A 21 14.19 2.31 6.76
N HIS A 22 14.01 1.48 5.73
CA HIS A 22 14.97 0.47 5.27
C HIS A 22 15.47 -0.54 6.35
N ALA A 23 14.67 -0.89 7.36
CA ALA A 23 15.02 -2.01 8.24
C ALA A 23 14.70 -3.37 7.58
N ASP A 24 15.39 -4.44 8.00
CA ASP A 24 15.24 -5.77 7.38
C ASP A 24 13.80 -6.33 7.49
N ASP A 25 13.14 -6.14 8.64
CA ASP A 25 11.76 -6.60 8.90
C ASP A 25 10.69 -5.70 8.23
N ASP A 26 11.07 -4.49 7.80
CA ASP A 26 10.12 -3.49 7.30
C ASP A 26 9.64 -3.81 5.89
N ARG A 27 10.43 -4.55 5.09
CA ARG A 27 10.07 -4.91 3.71
C ARG A 27 8.89 -5.88 3.63
N ASP A 28 8.89 -6.92 4.47
CA ASP A 28 7.81 -7.92 4.48
C ASP A 28 6.49 -7.30 5.00
N LYS A 29 6.60 -6.41 5.98
CA LYS A 29 5.47 -5.64 6.47
C LYS A 29 4.93 -4.65 5.42
N ALA A 30 5.80 -3.94 4.73
CA ALA A 30 5.41 -3.06 3.63
C ALA A 30 4.75 -3.83 2.49
N ARG A 31 5.26 -5.02 2.12
CA ARG A 31 4.67 -5.91 1.11
C ARG A 31 3.23 -6.29 1.47
N THR A 32 3.01 -6.70 2.73
CA THR A 32 1.69 -7.08 3.23
C THR A 32 0.69 -5.91 3.16
N LEU A 33 1.10 -4.74 3.66
CA LEU A 33 0.25 -3.54 3.67
C LEU A 33 -0.10 -3.05 2.26
N LEU A 34 0.84 -3.12 1.31
CA LEU A 34 0.59 -2.78 -0.09
C LEU A 34 -0.37 -3.76 -0.75
N GLY A 35 -0.23 -5.07 -0.49
CA GLY A 35 -1.16 -6.08 -0.98
C GLY A 35 -2.60 -5.82 -0.51
N GLU A 36 -2.80 -5.54 0.77
CA GLU A 36 -4.11 -5.18 1.32
C GLU A 36 -4.68 -3.89 0.69
N ALA A 37 -3.84 -2.87 0.52
CA ALA A 37 -4.27 -1.61 -0.10
C ALA A 37 -4.68 -1.80 -1.57
N ILE A 38 -3.95 -2.65 -2.32
CA ILE A 38 -4.24 -3.00 -3.71
C ILE A 38 -5.62 -3.65 -3.86
N GLU A 39 -5.93 -4.67 -3.05
CA GLU A 39 -7.23 -5.34 -3.11
C GLU A 39 -8.38 -4.40 -2.75
N MET A 40 -8.16 -3.50 -1.78
CA MET A 40 -9.13 -2.47 -1.41
C MET A 40 -9.33 -1.45 -2.53
N TYR A 41 -8.26 -0.90 -3.12
CA TYR A 41 -8.37 0.04 -4.25
C TYR A 41 -9.05 -0.58 -5.47
N ARG A 42 -8.79 -1.86 -5.75
CA ARG A 42 -9.48 -2.62 -6.81
C ARG A 42 -10.97 -2.73 -6.52
N THR A 43 -11.34 -3.08 -5.29
CA THR A 43 -12.74 -3.22 -4.87
C THR A 43 -13.50 -1.89 -4.91
N ILE A 44 -12.84 -0.78 -4.56
CA ILE A 44 -13.45 0.56 -4.56
C ILE A 44 -13.52 1.15 -5.98
N GLY A 45 -12.64 0.71 -6.89
CA GLY A 45 -12.54 1.24 -8.25
C GLY A 45 -11.68 2.50 -8.32
N MET A 46 -10.53 2.52 -7.66
CA MET A 46 -9.58 3.65 -7.65
C MET A 46 -8.31 3.33 -8.48
N PRO A 47 -8.37 3.40 -9.82
CA PRO A 47 -7.31 2.91 -10.69
C PRO A 47 -5.97 3.64 -10.49
N LYS A 48 -5.99 4.95 -10.20
CA LYS A 48 -4.74 5.68 -10.01
C LYS A 48 -4.00 5.27 -8.73
N HIS A 49 -4.73 4.95 -7.67
CA HIS A 49 -4.13 4.54 -6.40
C HIS A 49 -3.67 3.08 -6.44
N LEU A 50 -4.38 2.25 -7.19
CA LEU A 50 -3.96 0.90 -7.54
C LEU A 50 -2.59 0.93 -8.23
N GLU A 51 -2.45 1.70 -9.31
CA GLU A 51 -1.18 1.86 -10.05
C GLU A 51 -0.03 2.32 -9.14
N MET A 52 -0.29 3.27 -8.25
CA MET A 52 0.71 3.75 -7.29
C MET A 52 1.15 2.65 -6.30
N ALA A 53 0.20 1.89 -5.75
CA ALA A 53 0.51 0.85 -4.78
C ALA A 53 1.24 -0.34 -5.44
N GLU A 54 0.85 -0.72 -6.67
CA GLU A 54 1.55 -1.73 -7.47
C GLU A 54 2.98 -1.29 -7.79
N GLY A 55 3.18 -0.03 -8.19
CA GLY A 55 4.51 0.52 -8.45
C GLY A 55 5.40 0.55 -7.19
N MET A 56 4.84 0.79 -6.01
CA MET A 56 5.59 0.67 -4.74
C MET A 56 5.97 -0.78 -4.46
N LEU A 57 5.03 -1.71 -4.64
CA LEU A 57 5.23 -3.14 -4.39
C LEU A 57 6.34 -3.72 -5.29
N GLN A 58 6.37 -3.33 -6.55
CA GLN A 58 7.41 -3.75 -7.51
C GLN A 58 8.81 -3.28 -7.11
N ARG A 59 8.94 -2.14 -6.40
CA ARG A 59 10.24 -1.60 -5.98
C ARG A 59 10.85 -2.32 -4.79
N ILE A 60 10.06 -3.10 -4.06
CA ILE A 60 10.47 -3.77 -2.81
C ILE A 60 10.29 -5.29 -2.84
N SER A 61 9.76 -5.82 -3.94
CA SER A 61 9.65 -7.26 -4.18
C SER A 61 10.97 -7.85 -4.63
#